data_AF-A0AAV2R2G8-F1
#
_entry.id   AF-A0AAV2R2G8-F1
#
_cell.length_a   1.000
_cell.length_b   1.000
_cell.length_c   1.000
_cell.angle_alpha   90.00
_cell.angle_beta   90.00
_cell.angle_gamma   90.00
#
_symmetry.space_group_name_H-M   'P 1'
#
loop_
_entity.id
_entity.type
_entity.pdbx_description
1 polymer ?
#
loop_
_entity_poly.entity_id
_entity_poly.type
_entity_poly.pdbx_seq_one_letter_code
_entity_poly.pdbx_strand_id
1 'polypeptide(L)'
;MSHIKTKFINVKGEGWVPINHSLHSMCAHSWELFEMCQGPISQFSESAQEHWNKFIARYKSGTGARARQHNVRDNTYDIFSRMLIMTNPIIANKRRQIKCSHCRQIGHSSRSITQHSYGPSTEERAIINGFYI
;
A
#
# COMPACT_ATOMS: atom_id res chain seq x y z
N MET A 1 24.22 -16.58 -24.91
CA MET A 1 23.83 -15.61 -23.86
C MET A 1 24.96 -14.60 -23.69
N SER A 2 24.90 -13.49 -24.42
CA SER A 2 25.85 -12.38 -24.28
C SER A 2 25.53 -11.59 -23.01
N HIS A 3 26.45 -11.55 -22.06
CA HIS A 3 26.36 -10.67 -20.91
C HIS A 3 26.36 -9.21 -21.38
N ILE A 4 25.18 -8.59 -21.41
CA ILE A 4 25.06 -7.16 -21.61
C ILE A 4 25.67 -6.48 -20.38
N LYS A 5 26.91 -6.02 -20.51
CA LYS A 5 27.55 -5.13 -19.53
C LYS A 5 27.01 -3.72 -19.75
N THR A 6 25.78 -3.45 -19.31
CA THR A 6 25.25 -2.08 -19.21
C THR A 6 26.06 -1.32 -18.16
N LYS A 7 27.17 -0.72 -18.58
CA LYS A 7 27.81 0.35 -17.83
C LYS A 7 27.02 1.62 -18.13
N PHE A 8 26.27 2.12 -17.15
CA PHE A 8 25.69 3.44 -17.28
C PHE A 8 26.80 4.47 -17.09
N ILE A 9 26.85 5.44 -18.00
CA ILE A 9 27.89 6.46 -18.10
C ILE A 9 27.23 7.80 -17.75
N ASN A 10 27.87 8.69 -16.97
CA ASN A 10 27.31 10.04 -16.82
C ASN A 10 27.40 10.83 -18.13
N VAL A 11 26.77 11.99 -18.11
CA VAL A 11 26.91 13.07 -19.11
C VAL A 11 28.38 13.43 -19.42
N LYS A 12 29.34 13.05 -18.54
CA LYS A 12 30.79 13.33 -18.70
C LYS A 12 31.62 12.13 -19.18
N GLY A 13 31.03 10.98 -19.50
CA GLY A 13 31.79 9.83 -20.01
C GLY A 13 32.47 8.95 -18.95
N GLU A 14 32.31 9.25 -17.66
CA GLU A 14 32.98 8.53 -16.56
C GLU A 14 32.17 7.30 -16.12
N GLY A 15 32.85 6.20 -15.78
CA GLY A 15 32.22 4.95 -15.36
C GLY A 15 31.72 4.99 -13.92
N TRP A 16 30.43 4.74 -13.71
CA TRP A 16 29.78 4.84 -12.39
C TRP A 16 29.99 3.62 -11.51
N VAL A 17 29.86 3.88 -10.20
CA VAL A 17 29.63 2.92 -9.10
C VAL A 17 28.68 1.79 -9.57
N PRO A 18 28.96 0.52 -9.21
CA PRO A 18 28.08 -0.58 -9.57
C PRO A 18 26.64 -0.31 -9.14
N ILE A 19 25.72 -0.45 -10.08
CA ILE A 19 24.29 -0.19 -9.86
C ILE A 19 23.72 -1.28 -8.95
N ASN A 20 22.88 -0.87 -8.00
CA ASN A 20 22.12 -1.81 -7.19
C ASN A 20 21.24 -2.68 -8.10
N HIS A 21 21.22 -3.98 -7.85
CA HIS A 21 20.37 -4.95 -8.56
C HIS A 21 18.93 -4.46 -8.73
N SER A 22 18.34 -3.85 -7.69
CA SER A 22 16.96 -3.33 -7.75
C SER A 22 16.80 -2.23 -8.81
N LEU A 23 17.78 -1.32 -8.90
CA LEU A 23 17.77 -0.25 -9.89
C LEU A 23 18.02 -0.79 -11.30
N HIS A 24 18.91 -1.78 -11.44
CA HIS A 24 19.12 -2.47 -12.71
C HIS A 24 17.85 -3.18 -13.18
N SER A 25 17.21 -3.99 -12.33
CA SER A 25 15.96 -4.68 -12.66
C SER A 25 14.85 -3.71 -13.05
N MET A 26 14.75 -2.58 -12.35
CA MET A 26 13.76 -1.56 -12.68
C MET A 26 14.02 -0.92 -14.06
N CYS A 27 15.28 -0.61 -14.39
CA CYS A 27 15.61 0.04 -15.66
C CYS A 27 15.64 -0.92 -16.86
N ALA A 28 16.08 -2.17 -16.66
CA ALA A 28 16.32 -3.12 -17.75
C ALA A 28 15.16 -4.09 -17.98
N HIS A 29 14.42 -4.48 -16.92
CA HIS A 29 13.43 -5.57 -16.98
C HIS A 29 12.00 -5.11 -16.70
N SER A 30 11.76 -3.83 -16.41
CA SER A 30 10.40 -3.35 -16.09
C SER A 30 9.40 -3.54 -17.23
N TRP A 31 9.83 -3.41 -18.49
CA TRP A 31 8.97 -3.65 -19.65
C TRP A 31 8.56 -5.12 -19.77
N GLU A 32 9.51 -6.05 -19.67
CA GLU A 32 9.26 -7.50 -19.71
C GLU A 32 8.30 -7.91 -18.56
N LEU A 33 8.53 -7.36 -17.37
CA LEU A 33 7.65 -7.59 -16.21
C LEU A 33 6.24 -7.03 -16.43
N PHE A 34 6.10 -5.87 -17.08
CA PHE A 34 4.81 -5.28 -17.37
C PHE A 34 3.99 -6.14 -18.35
N GLU A 35 4.65 -6.67 -19.38
CA GLU A 35 4.03 -7.56 -20.36
C GLU A 35 3.57 -8.88 -19.72
N MET A 36 4.39 -9.45 -18.84
CA MET A 36 4.06 -10.68 -18.11
C MET A 36 2.91 -10.51 -17.11
N CYS A 37 2.84 -9.38 -16.40
CA CYS A 37 1.93 -9.19 -15.27
C CYS A 37 0.49 -8.84 -15.66
N GLN A 38 0.21 -8.49 -16.93
CA GLN A 38 -1.11 -8.10 -17.43
C GLN A 38 -1.87 -7.13 -16.50
N GLY A 39 -1.16 -6.15 -15.92
CA GLY A 39 -1.70 -5.19 -14.97
C GLY A 39 -0.59 -4.48 -14.19
N PRO A 40 -0.95 -3.62 -13.21
CA PRO A 40 0.06 -2.94 -12.39
C PRO A 40 1.02 -3.94 -11.74
N ILE A 41 2.32 -3.67 -11.70
CA ILE A 41 3.29 -4.59 -11.06
C ILE A 41 3.12 -4.57 -9.53
N SER A 42 2.63 -3.45 -8.98
CA SER A 42 2.50 -3.22 -7.53
C SER A 42 1.55 -4.20 -6.81
N GLN A 43 0.57 -4.76 -7.50
CA GLN A 43 -0.35 -5.77 -6.93
C GLN A 43 0.36 -7.09 -6.61
N PHE A 44 1.51 -7.37 -7.23
CA PHE A 44 2.34 -8.52 -6.94
C PHE A 44 3.46 -8.22 -5.92
N SER A 45 3.47 -7.03 -5.33
CA SER A 45 4.49 -6.64 -4.37
C SER A 45 4.33 -7.36 -3.03
N GLU A 46 5.47 -7.60 -2.36
CA GLU A 46 5.52 -8.16 -0.99
C GLU A 46 4.97 -7.19 0.08
N SER A 47 4.70 -5.94 -0.29
CA SER A 47 4.23 -4.90 0.63
C SER A 47 2.97 -5.32 1.39
N ALA A 48 2.06 -6.05 0.75
CA ALA A 48 0.86 -6.57 1.41
C ALA A 48 1.21 -7.60 2.51
N GLN A 49 2.17 -8.50 2.23
CA GLN A 49 2.63 -9.51 3.18
C GLN A 49 3.36 -8.87 4.37
N GLU A 50 4.20 -7.86 4.13
CA GLU A 50 4.84 -7.09 5.21
C GLU A 50 3.83 -6.41 6.14
N HIS A 51 2.75 -5.86 5.57
CA HIS A 51 1.66 -5.31 6.37
C HIS A 51 0.99 -6.38 7.22
N TRP A 52 0.76 -7.58 6.67
CA TRP A 52 0.23 -8.70 7.45
C TRP A 52 1.16 -9.14 8.57
N ASN A 53 2.47 -9.14 8.37
CA ASN A 53 3.45 -9.45 9.42
C ASN A 53 3.33 -8.48 10.62
N LYS A 54 3.07 -7.19 10.35
CA LYS A 54 2.81 -6.20 11.41
C LYS A 54 1.53 -6.52 12.18
N PHE A 55 0.48 -7.00 11.51
CA PHE A 55 -0.75 -7.46 12.17
C PHE A 55 -0.51 -8.70 13.04
N ILE A 56 0.24 -9.68 12.55
CA ILE A 56 0.61 -10.89 13.30
C ILE A 56 1.37 -10.49 14.58
N ALA A 57 2.39 -9.65 14.46
CA ALA A 57 3.15 -9.15 15.60
C ALA A 57 2.26 -8.44 16.62
N ARG A 58 1.32 -7.62 16.15
CA ARG A 58 0.35 -6.93 17.00
C ARG A 58 -0.58 -7.89 17.75
N TYR A 59 -1.08 -8.95 17.10
CA TYR A 59 -1.95 -9.93 17.75
C TYR A 59 -1.21 -10.82 18.74
N LYS A 60 0.07 -11.10 18.46
CA LYS A 60 0.93 -11.93 19.31
C LYS A 60 1.27 -11.24 20.63
N SER A 61 1.73 -9.99 20.61
CA SER A 61 2.32 -9.38 21.82
C SER A 61 2.05 -7.87 21.99
N GLY A 62 1.16 -7.28 21.21
CA GLY A 62 0.87 -5.84 21.30
C GLY A 62 -0.04 -5.45 22.48
N THR A 63 -0.20 -4.15 22.72
CA THR A 63 -1.18 -3.58 23.68
C THR A 63 -2.64 -3.92 23.35
N GLY A 64 -2.88 -4.41 22.13
CA GLY A 64 -4.13 -5.02 21.71
C GLY A 64 -3.98 -6.51 21.45
N ALA A 65 -3.19 -7.24 22.25
CA ALA A 65 -3.11 -8.70 22.17
C ALA A 65 -4.53 -9.28 22.37
N ARG A 66 -5.08 -9.85 21.30
CA ARG A 66 -6.44 -10.45 21.31
C ARG A 66 -6.40 -11.97 21.21
N ALA A 67 -5.22 -12.55 21.03
CA ALA A 67 -5.01 -13.99 20.98
C ALA A 67 -4.70 -14.52 22.37
N ARG A 68 -5.16 -15.72 22.68
CA ARG A 68 -4.82 -16.43 23.92
C ARG A 68 -3.30 -16.60 24.01
N GLN A 69 -2.73 -16.34 25.18
CA GLN A 69 -1.28 -16.41 25.45
C GLN A 69 -0.90 -17.65 26.27
N HIS A 70 -1.83 -18.59 26.44
CA HIS A 70 -1.63 -19.74 27.32
C HIS A 70 -0.67 -20.77 26.74
N ASN A 71 -0.75 -21.04 25.43
CA ASN A 71 0.18 -21.89 24.71
C ASN A 71 0.33 -21.41 23.25
N VAL A 72 1.40 -21.84 22.58
CA VAL A 72 1.73 -21.41 21.21
C VAL A 72 0.68 -21.90 20.19
N ARG A 73 0.10 -23.08 20.40
CA ARG A 73 -0.89 -23.67 19.49
C ARG A 73 -2.16 -22.82 19.42
N ASP A 74 -2.77 -22.54 20.56
CA ASP A 74 -3.99 -21.74 20.69
C ASP A 74 -3.73 -20.29 20.28
N ASN A 75 -2.54 -19.76 20.59
CA ASN A 75 -2.14 -18.44 20.12
C ASN A 75 -2.13 -18.37 18.59
N THR A 76 -1.48 -19.35 17.95
CA THR A 76 -1.37 -19.42 16.49
C THR A 76 -2.73 -19.62 15.85
N TYR A 77 -3.56 -20.51 16.42
CA TYR A 77 -4.93 -20.75 15.96
C TYR A 77 -5.79 -19.49 16.05
N ASP A 78 -5.72 -18.75 17.15
CA ASP A 78 -6.49 -17.51 17.34
C ASP A 78 -6.03 -16.41 16.36
N ILE A 79 -4.72 -16.26 16.16
CA ILE A 79 -4.16 -15.31 15.19
C ILE A 79 -4.64 -15.66 13.78
N PHE A 80 -4.50 -16.92 13.37
CA PHE A 80 -4.91 -17.39 12.06
C PHE A 80 -6.42 -17.20 11.83
N SER A 81 -7.25 -17.62 12.78
CA SER A 81 -8.72 -17.47 12.70
C SER A 81 -9.13 -16.01 12.55
N ARG A 82 -8.47 -15.09 13.27
CA ARG A 82 -8.72 -13.64 13.13
C ARG A 82 -8.28 -13.10 11.78
N MET A 83 -7.13 -13.55 11.28
CA MET A 83 -6.66 -13.17 9.94
C MET A 83 -7.64 -13.63 8.86
N LEU A 84 -8.17 -14.86 8.95
CA LEU A 84 -9.21 -15.36 8.03
C LEU A 84 -10.47 -14.50 8.02
N ILE A 85 -10.96 -14.10 9.21
CA ILE A 85 -12.12 -13.21 9.31
C ILE A 85 -11.81 -11.85 8.65
N MET A 86 -10.58 -11.36 8.81
CA MET A 86 -10.16 -10.09 8.22
C MET A 86 -10.05 -10.16 6.69
N THR A 87 -9.55 -11.26 6.14
CA THR A 87 -9.40 -11.43 4.68
C THR A 87 -10.70 -11.83 3.99
N ASN A 88 -11.73 -12.24 4.74
CA ASN A 88 -13.03 -12.57 4.17
C ASN A 88 -13.60 -11.35 3.40
N PRO A 89 -13.85 -11.46 2.08
CA PRO A 89 -14.25 -10.33 1.25
C PRO A 89 -15.63 -9.76 1.63
N ILE A 90 -16.55 -10.61 2.08
CA ILE A 90 -17.90 -10.19 2.52
C ILE A 90 -17.80 -9.30 3.77
N ILE A 91 -16.90 -9.65 4.69
CA ILE A 91 -16.67 -8.89 5.93
C ILE A 91 -15.83 -7.65 5.63
N ALA A 92 -14.78 -7.79 4.81
CA ALA A 92 -13.89 -6.70 4.42
C ALA A 92 -14.64 -5.56 3.70
N ASN A 93 -15.58 -5.90 2.81
CA ASN A 93 -16.39 -4.91 2.09
C ASN A 93 -17.41 -4.20 2.98
N LYS A 94 -17.77 -4.80 4.12
CA LYS A 94 -18.69 -4.19 5.11
C LYS A 94 -17.97 -3.34 6.16
N ARG A 95 -16.64 -3.19 6.06
CA ARG A 95 -15.86 -2.49 7.10
C ARG A 95 -16.27 -1.03 7.22
N ARG A 96 -16.27 -0.57 8.47
CA ARG A 96 -16.57 0.80 8.88
C ARG A 96 -15.75 1.79 8.05
N GLN A 97 -16.44 2.68 7.36
CA GLN A 97 -15.81 3.88 6.80
C GLN A 97 -15.18 4.66 7.94
N ILE A 98 -13.88 4.93 7.81
CA ILE A 98 -13.14 5.73 8.80
C ILE A 98 -13.68 7.16 8.68
N LYS A 99 -14.46 7.57 9.68
CA LYS A 99 -14.93 8.95 9.80
C LYS A 99 -13.84 9.76 10.49
N CYS A 100 -13.56 10.94 9.96
CA CYS A 100 -12.69 11.89 10.60
C CYS A 100 -13.19 12.19 12.02
N SER A 101 -12.31 12.13 13.02
CA SER A 101 -12.69 12.40 14.41
C SER A 101 -13.13 13.85 14.65
N HIS A 102 -12.73 14.78 13.77
CA HIS A 102 -13.03 16.20 13.89
C HIS A 102 -14.34 16.60 13.19
N CYS A 103 -14.48 16.35 11.88
CA CYS A 103 -15.67 16.77 11.12
C CYS A 103 -16.67 15.63 10.83
N ARG A 104 -16.38 14.39 11.25
CA ARG A 104 -17.20 13.19 11.03
C ARG A 104 -17.47 12.81 9.56
N GLN A 105 -16.86 13.52 8.61
CA GLN A 105 -16.90 13.19 7.20
C GLN A 105 -15.98 12.01 6.88
N ILE A 106 -16.30 11.32 5.79
CA ILE A 106 -15.58 10.13 5.32
C ILE A 106 -14.51 10.56 4.31
N GLY A 107 -13.39 9.83 4.25
CA GLY A 107 -12.38 10.02 3.20
C GLY A 107 -11.18 10.87 3.61
N HIS A 108 -11.08 11.28 4.87
CA HIS A 108 -9.87 11.92 5.38
C HIS A 108 -9.65 11.63 6.87
N SER A 109 -8.40 11.76 7.29
CA SER A 109 -7.98 11.66 8.68
C SER A 109 -7.91 13.06 9.32
N SER A 110 -7.91 13.14 10.64
CA SER A 110 -7.78 14.41 11.38
C SER A 110 -6.51 15.20 11.00
N ARG A 111 -5.48 14.52 10.45
CA ARG A 111 -4.24 15.13 9.97
C ARG A 111 -4.32 15.72 8.55
N SER A 112 -5.31 15.30 7.75
CA SER A 112 -5.52 15.81 6.37
C SER A 112 -6.53 16.95 6.32
N ILE A 113 -7.25 17.21 7.42
CA ILE A 113 -8.22 18.31 7.49
C ILE A 113 -7.56 19.69 7.39
N THR A 114 -6.32 19.82 7.87
CA THR A 114 -5.54 21.07 7.82
C THR A 114 -4.96 21.36 6.44
N GLN A 115 -5.02 20.42 5.49
CA GLN A 115 -4.60 20.63 4.10
C GLN A 115 -5.77 20.92 3.14
N HIS A 116 -7.02 20.73 3.58
CA HIS A 116 -8.22 20.87 2.75
C HIS A 116 -9.08 22.12 3.07
N SER A 117 -8.56 23.09 3.82
CA SER A 117 -9.27 24.34 4.11
C SER A 117 -9.30 25.34 2.94
N TYR A 118 -8.85 24.96 1.75
CA TYR A 118 -9.03 25.72 0.51
C TYR A 118 -9.53 24.79 -0.61
N GLY A 119 -10.76 24.32 -0.46
CA GLY A 119 -11.53 23.76 -1.56
C GLY A 119 -12.63 24.75 -1.93
N PRO A 120 -12.89 24.96 -3.24
CA PRO A 120 -13.87 25.93 -3.69
C PRO A 120 -15.24 25.69 -3.06
N SER A 121 -15.91 26.77 -2.67
CA SER A 121 -17.22 26.73 -2.02
C SER A 121 -18.23 25.96 -2.87
N THR A 122 -19.32 25.48 -2.29
CA THR A 122 -20.38 24.74 -3.00
C THR A 122 -20.93 25.47 -4.22
N GLU A 123 -20.78 26.79 -4.30
CA GLU A 123 -21.15 27.63 -5.45
C GLU A 123 -20.21 27.40 -6.66
N GLU A 124 -18.92 27.25 -6.45
CA GLU A 124 -17.92 27.03 -7.51
C GLU A 124 -18.04 25.64 -8.16
N ARG A 125 -18.52 24.63 -7.41
CA ARG A 125 -18.85 23.30 -7.98
C ARG A 125 -20.09 23.34 -8.89
N ALA A 126 -21.04 24.23 -8.63
CA ALA A 126 -22.22 24.40 -9.48
C ALA A 126 -21.85 25.02 -10.84
N ILE A 127 -20.87 25.94 -10.85
CA ILE A 127 -20.35 26.54 -12.09
C ILE A 127 -19.62 25.50 -12.94
N ILE A 128 -18.76 24.67 -12.35
CA ILE A 128 -18.01 23.64 -13.10
C ILE A 128 -18.95 22.61 -13.74
N ASN A 129 -20.04 22.23 -13.06
CA ASN A 129 -21.04 21.31 -13.63
C ASN A 129 -21.99 21.97 -14.63
N GLY A 130 -22.07 23.30 -14.67
CA GLY A 130 -22.88 24.05 -15.64
C GLY A 130 -22.20 24.26 -17.00
N PHE A 131 -20.87 24.07 -17.08
CA PHE A 131 -20.09 24.22 -18.32
C PHE A 131 -19.89 22.91 -19.09
N TYR A 132 -20.43 21.79 -18.59
CA TYR A 132 -20.51 20.52 -19.30
C TYR A 132 -21.97 20.16 -19.58
N ILE A 133 -22.62 20.95 -20.43
CA ILE A 133 -23.77 20.56 -21.26
C ILE A 133 -23.43 20.96 -22.70
#